data_AF-A0A2W2AVF6-F1
#
_entry.id   AF-A0A2W2AVF6-F1
#
_cell.length_a   1.000
_cell.length_b   1.000
_cell.length_c   1.000
_cell.angle_alpha   90.00
_cell.angle_beta   90.00
_cell.angle_gamma   90.00
#
_symmetry.space_group_name_H-M   'P 1'
#
loop_
_entity.id
_entity.type
_entity.pdbx_description
1 polymer ?
#
loop_
_entity_poly.entity_id
_entity_poly.type
_entity_poly.pdbx_seq_one_letter_code
_entity_poly.pdbx_strand_id
1 'polypeptide(L)'
;MRIDMQTAQAELTKKLGGLPDAADIAWATIWLEACGYSGVKLLGEALKDERRTLDLTRDALGIDLQQVSCAFLAPAIMREVAANGRAFLRNVRHGLYMLPFTVRENIGLGCPVDPSFAVGGERHKNPYVEKLDLAAQEGLEIDDAQWAAI
;
A
#
# COMPACT_ATOMS: atom_id res chain seq x y z
N MET A 1 -8.55 0.49 25.49
CA MET A 1 -9.14 -0.86 25.34
C MET A 1 -8.00 -1.81 24.97
N ARG A 2 -7.78 -2.90 25.73
CA ARG A 2 -6.74 -3.89 25.40
C ARG A 2 -7.37 -4.89 24.42
N ILE A 3 -6.96 -4.86 23.15
CA ILE A 3 -7.43 -5.82 22.16
C ILE A 3 -6.70 -7.14 22.39
N ASP A 4 -7.43 -8.23 22.57
CA ASP A 4 -6.87 -9.58 22.44
C ASP A 4 -6.62 -9.87 20.96
N MET A 5 -5.39 -9.58 20.54
CA MET A 5 -4.94 -9.70 19.15
C MET A 5 -5.14 -11.11 18.59
N GLN A 6 -4.84 -12.14 19.38
CA GLN A 6 -4.85 -13.53 18.91
C GLN A 6 -6.28 -14.01 18.66
N THR A 7 -7.18 -13.78 19.63
CA THR A 7 -8.59 -14.15 19.50
C THR A 7 -9.25 -13.38 18.36
N ALA A 8 -9.05 -12.05 18.31
CA ALA A 8 -9.64 -11.21 17.26
C ALA A 8 -9.14 -11.58 15.85
N GLN A 9 -7.83 -11.86 15.70
CA GLN A 9 -7.26 -12.33 14.43
C GLN A 9 -7.88 -13.67 14.03
N ALA A 10 -7.98 -14.64 14.95
CA ALA A 10 -8.52 -15.96 14.64
C ALA A 10 -9.99 -15.90 14.21
N GLU A 11 -10.80 -15.09 14.88
CA GLU A 11 -12.19 -14.85 14.50
C GLU A 11 -12.33 -14.17 13.14
N LEU A 12 -11.54 -13.13 12.89
CA LEU A 12 -11.57 -12.42 11.61
C LEU A 12 -11.07 -13.31 10.46
N THR A 13 -10.02 -14.10 10.68
CA THR A 13 -9.52 -15.07 9.69
C THR A 13 -10.61 -16.05 9.27
N LYS A 14 -11.40 -16.56 10.22
CA LYS A 14 -12.54 -17.45 9.91
C LYS A 14 -13.60 -16.73 9.04
N LYS A 15 -13.90 -15.47 9.34
CA LYS A 15 -14.84 -14.65 8.56
C LYS A 15 -14.34 -14.34 7.15
N LEU A 16 -13.02 -14.23 6.97
CA LEU A 16 -12.37 -14.03 5.67
C LEU A 16 -12.14 -15.35 4.91
N GLY A 17 -12.65 -16.48 5.40
CA GLY A 17 -12.48 -17.79 4.80
C GLY A 17 -12.74 -17.79 3.29
N GLY A 18 -11.81 -18.39 2.53
CA GLY A 18 -11.85 -18.41 1.06
C GLY A 18 -11.09 -17.26 0.39
N LEU A 19 -10.64 -16.24 1.12
CA LEU A 19 -9.70 -15.26 0.59
C LEU A 19 -8.25 -15.79 0.67
N PRO A 20 -7.45 -15.59 -0.40
CA PRO A 20 -6.00 -15.71 -0.30
C PRO A 20 -5.44 -14.83 0.81
N ASP A 21 -4.40 -15.30 1.51
CA ASP A 21 -3.71 -14.56 2.57
C ASP A 21 -4.62 -14.07 3.72
N ALA A 22 -5.80 -14.68 3.92
CA ALA A 22 -6.81 -14.25 4.90
C ALA A 22 -6.27 -14.04 6.33
N ALA A 23 -5.32 -14.87 6.77
CA ALA A 23 -4.70 -14.74 8.09
C ALA A 23 -3.83 -13.49 8.23
N ASP A 24 -3.10 -13.13 7.17
CA ASP A 24 -2.28 -11.93 7.09
C ASP A 24 -3.15 -10.67 7.01
N ILE A 25 -4.21 -10.72 6.20
CA ILE A 25 -5.19 -9.63 6.10
C ILE A 25 -5.84 -9.40 7.45
N ALA A 26 -6.34 -10.46 8.10
CA ALA A 26 -6.95 -10.37 9.42
C ALA A 26 -5.98 -9.78 10.46
N TRP A 27 -4.73 -10.26 10.48
CA TRP A 27 -3.72 -9.73 11.38
C TRP A 27 -3.48 -8.23 11.15
N ALA A 28 -3.28 -7.82 9.90
CA ALA A 28 -3.04 -6.42 9.54
C ALA A 28 -4.22 -5.52 9.94
N THR A 29 -5.45 -5.98 9.72
CA THR A 29 -6.67 -5.27 10.14
C THR A 29 -6.70 -5.03 11.65
N ILE A 30 -6.46 -6.08 12.45
CA ILE A 30 -6.50 -5.98 13.91
C ILE A 30 -5.32 -5.16 14.43
N TRP A 31 -4.14 -5.26 13.82
CA TRP A 31 -2.98 -4.44 14.15
C TRP A 31 -3.26 -2.95 13.94
N LEU A 32 -3.89 -2.60 12.81
CA LEU A 32 -4.29 -1.22 12.54
C LEU A 32 -5.27 -0.69 13.60
N GLU A 33 -6.28 -1.47 13.96
CA GLU A 33 -7.22 -1.10 15.04
C GLU A 33 -6.52 -0.92 16.39
N ALA A 34 -5.59 -1.81 16.73
CA ALA A 34 -4.81 -1.72 17.97
C ALA A 34 -3.93 -0.46 18.02
N CYS A 35 -3.47 0.01 16.86
CA CYS A 35 -2.71 1.24 16.71
C CYS A 35 -3.59 2.50 16.58
N GLY A 36 -4.91 2.38 16.72
CA GLY A 36 -5.84 3.52 16.65
C GLY A 36 -6.20 3.96 15.22
N TYR A 37 -5.88 3.15 14.22
CA TYR A 37 -6.32 3.34 12.84
C TYR A 37 -7.61 2.56 12.56
N SER A 38 -8.38 2.99 11.57
CA SER A 38 -9.67 2.37 11.23
C SER A 38 -9.53 1.12 10.33
N GLY A 39 -8.74 0.14 10.77
CA GLY A 39 -8.47 -1.09 10.01
C GLY A 39 -9.74 -1.83 9.56
N VAL A 40 -10.70 -2.07 10.45
CA VAL A 40 -11.95 -2.80 10.18
C VAL A 40 -12.84 -2.05 9.20
N LYS A 41 -12.93 -0.73 9.34
CA LYS A 41 -13.67 0.11 8.39
C LYS A 41 -13.08 0.00 6.98
N LEU A 42 -11.76 0.16 6.86
CA LEU A 42 -11.06 0.07 5.57
C LEU A 42 -11.18 -1.33 4.95
N LEU A 43 -11.12 -2.40 5.77
CA LEU A 43 -11.38 -3.76 5.28
C LEU A 43 -12.81 -3.90 4.75
N GLY A 44 -13.80 -3.39 5.48
CA GLY A 44 -15.20 -3.41 5.06
C GLY A 44 -15.45 -2.66 3.75
N GLU A 45 -14.68 -1.61 3.47
CA GLU A 45 -14.68 -0.92 2.18
C GLU A 45 -14.01 -1.76 1.08
N ALA A 46 -12.85 -2.34 1.35
CA ALA A 46 -12.12 -3.19 0.40
C ALA A 46 -12.93 -4.43 -0.01
N LEU A 47 -13.65 -5.05 0.93
CA LEU A 47 -14.46 -6.24 0.67
C LEU A 47 -15.63 -5.98 -0.30
N LYS A 48 -16.03 -4.73 -0.51
CA LYS A 48 -17.04 -4.36 -1.53
C LYS A 48 -16.49 -4.40 -2.95
N ASP A 49 -15.18 -4.43 -3.11
CA ASP A 49 -14.56 -4.50 -4.42
C ASP A 49 -14.61 -5.94 -4.97
N GLU A 50 -15.03 -6.06 -6.22
CA GLU A 50 -15.04 -7.34 -6.95
C GLU A 50 -13.60 -7.77 -7.30
N ARG A 51 -12.75 -6.80 -7.67
CA ARG A 51 -11.35 -7.06 -8.01
C ARG A 51 -10.47 -7.01 -6.78
N ARG A 52 -9.80 -8.13 -6.50
CA ARG A 52 -8.94 -8.32 -5.31
C ARG A 52 -7.55 -8.86 -5.64
N THR A 53 -7.32 -9.17 -6.91
CA THR A 53 -6.07 -9.75 -7.40
C THR A 53 -5.51 -8.90 -8.52
N LEU A 54 -4.19 -8.93 -8.63
CA LEU A 54 -3.42 -8.22 -9.63
C LEU A 54 -2.11 -8.97 -9.85
N ASP A 55 -1.72 -9.14 -11.11
CA ASP A 55 -0.36 -9.53 -11.44
C ASP A 55 0.54 -8.30 -11.34
N LEU A 56 1.54 -8.36 -10.46
CA LEU A 56 2.37 -7.21 -10.11
C LEU A 56 3.48 -7.03 -11.15
N THR A 57 3.17 -6.28 -12.21
CA THR A 57 4.14 -5.93 -13.26
C THR A 57 4.79 -4.58 -12.98
N ARG A 58 6.10 -4.49 -13.17
CA ARG A 58 6.87 -3.24 -13.11
C ARG A 58 6.98 -2.59 -14.48
N ASP A 59 6.72 -1.29 -14.51
CA ASP A 59 7.09 -0.40 -15.62
C ASP A 59 8.08 0.67 -15.15
N ALA A 60 8.43 1.61 -16.04
CA ALA A 60 9.35 2.70 -15.74
C ALA A 60 8.84 3.63 -14.62
N LEU A 61 7.52 3.69 -14.41
CA LEU A 61 6.86 4.49 -13.38
C LEU A 61 6.68 3.74 -12.05
N GLY A 62 6.68 2.41 -12.07
CA GLY A 62 6.58 1.55 -10.88
C GLY A 62 5.59 0.42 -11.09
N ILE A 63 4.84 0.08 -10.05
CA ILE A 63 3.77 -0.92 -10.08
C ILE A 63 2.44 -0.19 -10.03
N ASP A 64 1.63 -0.34 -11.07
CA ASP A 64 0.26 0.16 -11.10
C ASP A 64 -0.67 -0.77 -10.33
N LEU A 65 -1.18 -0.34 -9.18
CA LEU A 65 -2.13 -1.14 -8.41
C LEU A 65 -3.54 -1.12 -8.98
N GLN A 66 -3.80 -0.31 -10.01
CA GLN A 66 -5.09 -0.23 -10.71
C GLN A 66 -6.27 -0.04 -9.76
N GLN A 67 -6.06 0.70 -8.67
CA GLN A 67 -7.02 0.95 -7.60
C GLN A 67 -7.52 -0.30 -6.85
N VAL A 68 -6.82 -1.43 -6.99
CA VAL A 68 -7.07 -2.62 -6.18
C VAL A 68 -6.55 -2.36 -4.76
N SER A 69 -7.38 -2.69 -3.77
CA SER A 69 -7.06 -2.43 -2.37
C SER A 69 -5.78 -3.13 -1.91
N CYS A 70 -4.89 -2.38 -1.26
CA CYS A 70 -3.73 -2.92 -0.56
C CYS A 70 -4.12 -3.91 0.55
N ALA A 71 -5.37 -3.90 1.03
CA ALA A 71 -5.85 -4.94 1.94
C ALA A 71 -5.73 -6.36 1.34
N PHE A 72 -5.74 -6.48 0.02
CA PHE A 72 -5.54 -7.76 -0.68
C PHE A 72 -4.14 -7.90 -1.27
N LEU A 73 -3.51 -6.79 -1.67
CA LEU A 73 -2.24 -6.82 -2.39
C LEU A 73 -0.99 -6.71 -1.49
N ALA A 74 -1.12 -6.25 -0.24
CA ALA A 74 0.06 -5.99 0.61
C ALA A 74 0.99 -7.21 0.75
N PRO A 75 0.51 -8.45 0.99
CA PRO A 75 1.39 -9.62 1.03
C PRO A 75 2.15 -9.87 -0.29
N ALA A 76 1.48 -9.69 -1.43
CA ALA A 76 2.12 -9.85 -2.74
C ALA A 76 3.17 -8.76 -3.00
N ILE A 77 2.87 -7.52 -2.63
CA ILE A 77 3.80 -6.39 -2.76
C ILE A 77 5.02 -6.60 -1.85
N MET A 78 4.85 -7.12 -0.63
CA MET A 78 6.00 -7.43 0.24
C MET A 78 6.92 -8.48 -0.38
N ARG A 79 6.36 -9.56 -0.94
CA ARG A 79 7.14 -10.58 -1.67
C ARG A 79 7.90 -9.96 -2.85
N GLU A 80 7.26 -9.05 -3.56
CA GLU A 80 7.82 -8.33 -4.69
C GLU A 80 8.99 -7.42 -4.23
N VAL A 81 8.79 -6.64 -3.17
CA VAL A 81 9.82 -5.77 -2.55
C VAL A 81 10.99 -6.60 -2.02
N ALA A 82 10.74 -7.75 -1.40
CA ALA A 82 11.79 -8.65 -0.95
C ALA A 82 12.62 -9.21 -2.11
N ALA A 83 12.00 -9.50 -3.25
CA ALA A 83 12.69 -10.02 -4.43
C ALA A 83 13.49 -8.94 -5.20
N ASN A 84 12.97 -7.71 -5.27
CA ASN A 84 13.47 -6.65 -6.16
C ASN A 84 13.97 -5.40 -5.41
N GLY A 85 14.01 -5.44 -4.08
CA GLY A 85 14.51 -4.37 -3.21
C GLY A 85 13.49 -3.28 -2.90
N ARG A 86 13.14 -2.43 -3.86
CA ARG A 86 12.27 -1.25 -3.65
C ARG A 86 11.15 -1.19 -4.66
N ALA A 87 9.95 -0.80 -4.25
CA ALA A 87 8.81 -0.57 -5.13
C ALA A 87 8.30 0.87 -5.03
N PHE A 88 7.92 1.41 -6.18
CA PHE A 88 7.06 2.59 -6.30
C PHE A 88 5.70 2.10 -6.76
N LEU A 89 4.65 2.46 -6.04
CA LEU A 89 3.29 2.02 -6.28
C LEU A 89 2.50 3.22 -6.78
N ARG A 90 1.62 3.06 -7.78
CA ARG A 90 0.71 4.11 -8.26
C ARG A 90 -0.72 3.61 -8.27
N ASN A 91 -1.69 4.53 -8.27
CA ASN A 91 -3.12 4.20 -8.16
C ASN A 91 -3.43 3.36 -6.90
N VAL A 92 -2.87 3.78 -5.76
CA VAL A 92 -2.91 3.05 -4.50
C VAL A 92 -4.24 3.28 -3.79
N ARG A 93 -4.90 2.18 -3.42
CA ARG A 93 -6.13 2.21 -2.62
C ARG A 93 -5.92 1.52 -1.28
N HIS A 94 -6.45 2.12 -0.21
CA HIS A 94 -6.29 1.61 1.17
C HIS A 94 -4.82 1.41 1.58
N GLY A 95 -3.92 2.29 1.11
CA GLY A 95 -2.46 2.16 1.30
C GLY A 95 -1.97 2.02 2.74
N LEU A 96 -2.78 2.42 3.73
CA LEU A 96 -2.48 2.19 5.15
C LEU A 96 -2.29 0.70 5.49
N TYR A 97 -2.89 -0.21 4.71
CA TYR A 97 -2.65 -1.66 4.85
C TYR A 97 -1.21 -2.09 4.57
N MET A 98 -0.36 -1.23 4.01
CA MET A 98 1.07 -1.50 3.83
C MET A 98 1.86 -1.37 5.15
N LEU A 99 1.37 -0.56 6.09
CA LEU A 99 2.08 -0.24 7.33
C LEU A 99 2.34 -1.46 8.24
N PRO A 100 1.36 -2.33 8.53
CA PRO A 100 1.61 -3.48 9.40
C PRO A 100 2.71 -4.39 8.85
N PHE A 101 2.70 -4.65 7.54
CA PHE A 101 3.68 -5.53 6.89
C PHE A 101 5.08 -4.93 6.86
N THR A 102 5.19 -3.66 6.49
CA THR A 102 6.49 -2.97 6.49
C THR A 102 7.10 -2.88 7.89
N VAL A 103 6.29 -2.66 8.92
CA VAL A 103 6.76 -2.74 10.32
C VAL A 103 7.22 -4.16 10.68
N ARG A 104 6.43 -5.18 10.32
CA ARG A 104 6.75 -6.60 10.58
C ARG A 104 8.05 -7.05 9.92
N GLU A 105 8.33 -6.52 8.74
CA GLU A 105 9.49 -6.90 7.91
C GLU A 105 10.67 -5.92 8.05
N ASN A 106 10.53 -4.88 8.88
CA ASN A 106 11.52 -3.81 9.06
C ASN A 106 11.91 -3.12 7.73
N ILE A 107 10.90 -2.82 6.91
CA ILE A 107 11.02 -2.16 5.62
C ILE A 107 10.58 -0.69 5.75
N GLY A 108 11.29 0.21 5.06
CA GLY A 108 10.91 1.61 5.00
C GLY A 108 9.62 1.84 4.20
N LEU A 109 8.72 2.63 4.77
CA LEU A 109 7.45 3.03 4.16
C LEU A 109 7.45 4.56 4.00
N GLY A 110 7.26 5.04 2.76
CA GLY A 110 7.22 6.47 2.45
C GLY A 110 5.94 6.86 1.70
N CYS A 111 5.15 7.74 2.30
CA CYS A 111 3.94 8.33 1.71
C CYS A 111 4.25 9.76 1.26
N PRO A 112 4.46 10.07 -0.04
CA PRO A 112 4.08 11.41 -0.48
C PRO A 112 2.57 11.49 -0.49
N VAL A 113 2.02 12.68 -0.58
CA VAL A 113 0.59 12.97 -0.53
C VAL A 113 -0.16 12.53 -1.84
N ASP A 114 0.33 11.44 -2.49
CA ASP A 114 0.02 10.64 -3.71
C ASP A 114 -0.24 11.39 -5.04
N PRO A 115 0.38 10.96 -6.16
CA PRO A 115 -0.09 9.74 -6.84
C PRO A 115 0.93 8.57 -6.94
N SER A 116 1.99 8.56 -6.12
CA SER A 116 2.73 7.30 -5.89
C SER A 116 3.23 7.04 -4.47
N PHE A 117 3.16 5.79 -3.98
CA PHE A 117 3.61 5.35 -2.66
C PHE A 117 4.96 4.61 -2.76
N ALA A 118 5.94 4.87 -1.87
CA ALA A 118 7.25 4.20 -1.91
C ALA A 118 7.44 3.19 -0.77
N VAL A 119 7.96 2.00 -1.09
CA VAL A 119 8.19 0.90 -0.13
C VAL A 119 9.57 0.28 -0.37
N GLY A 120 10.39 0.04 0.67
CA GLY A 120 11.73 -0.56 0.55
C GLY A 120 12.78 0.06 1.47
N GLY A 121 14.07 -0.10 1.14
CA GLY A 121 15.20 0.45 1.91
C GLY A 121 15.22 1.98 2.08
N GLU A 122 16.22 2.48 2.83
CA GLU A 122 16.30 3.88 3.25
C GLU A 122 16.23 4.90 2.09
N ARG A 123 15.51 6.00 2.34
CA ARG A 123 15.39 7.14 1.41
C ARG A 123 16.70 7.93 1.40
N HIS A 124 17.62 7.58 0.49
CA HIS A 124 18.89 8.31 0.37
C HIS A 124 18.83 9.52 -0.60
N LYS A 125 17.73 9.73 -1.34
CA LYS A 125 17.56 10.82 -2.33
C LYS A 125 16.10 11.27 -2.43
N ASN A 126 15.86 12.44 -3.04
CA ASN A 126 14.52 12.85 -3.46
C ASN A 126 13.99 11.82 -4.48
N PRO A 127 12.96 11.03 -4.15
CA PRO A 127 12.49 9.94 -5.00
C PRO A 127 11.69 10.42 -6.21
N TYR A 128 11.34 11.71 -6.26
CA TYR A 128 10.58 12.28 -7.36
C TYR A 128 11.48 12.80 -8.47
N VAL A 129 12.80 12.96 -8.25
CA VAL A 129 13.69 13.53 -9.28
C VAL A 129 13.59 12.74 -10.58
N GLU A 130 13.76 11.42 -10.51
CA GLU A 130 13.64 10.56 -11.69
C GLU A 130 12.24 10.57 -12.32
N LYS A 131 11.18 10.73 -11.51
CA LYS A 131 9.79 10.81 -12.02
C LYS A 131 9.46 12.17 -12.62
N LEU A 132 10.00 13.25 -12.06
CA LEU A 132 9.86 14.61 -12.56
C LEU A 132 10.64 14.76 -13.87
N ASP A 133 11.83 14.16 -13.95
CA ASP A 133 12.62 14.11 -15.18
C ASP A 133 11.88 13.34 -16.29
N LEU A 134 11.24 12.22 -15.96
CA LEU A 134 10.41 11.46 -16.90
C LEU A 134 9.13 12.22 -17.29
N ALA A 135 8.44 12.86 -16.35
CA ALA A 135 7.26 13.68 -16.64
C ALA A 135 7.60 14.83 -17.59
N ALA A 136 8.75 15.49 -17.38
CA ALA A 136 9.25 16.53 -18.26
C ALA A 136 9.58 15.99 -19.68
N GLN A 137 10.15 14.78 -19.78
CA GLN A 137 10.42 14.13 -21.07
C GLN A 137 9.14 13.80 -21.85
N GLU A 138 8.05 13.49 -21.16
CA GLU A 138 6.73 13.22 -21.74
C GLU A 138 5.90 14.50 -21.99
N GLY A 139 6.48 15.69 -21.77
CA GLY A 139 5.82 16.98 -21.99
C GLY A 139 4.72 17.31 -20.98
N LEU A 140 4.73 16.66 -19.81
CA LEU A 140 3.85 16.99 -18.70
C LEU A 140 4.44 18.20 -17.95
N GLU A 141 4.07 19.40 -18.39
CA GLU A 141 4.41 20.64 -17.69
C GLU A 141 3.43 20.91 -16.54
N ILE A 142 3.97 21.27 -15.38
CA ILE A 142 3.18 21.87 -14.31
C ILE A 142 3.06 23.35 -14.65
N ASP A 143 1.83 23.87 -14.74
CA ASP A 143 1.60 25.30 -14.86
C ASP A 143 2.00 25.98 -13.54
N ASP A 144 3.21 26.54 -13.51
CA ASP A 144 3.78 27.22 -12.34
C ASP A 144 2.91 28.38 -11.85
N ALA A 145 2.18 29.06 -12.73
CA ALA A 145 1.27 30.15 -12.36
C ALA A 145 0.03 29.59 -11.66
N GLN A 146 -0.47 28.45 -12.12
CA GLN A 146 -1.58 27.75 -11.49
C GLN A 146 -1.18 27.10 -10.16
N TRP A 147 0.03 26.56 -10.05
CA TRP A 147 0.58 26.01 -8.81
C TRP A 147 0.81 27.08 -7.74
N ALA A 148 1.35 28.24 -8.11
CA ALA A 148 1.57 29.36 -7.18
C ALA A 148 0.27 30.02 -6.67
N ALA A 149 -0.87 29.75 -7.32
CA ALA A 149 -2.17 30.29 -6.95
C ALA A 149 -2.99 29.39 -5.98
N ILE A 150 -2.47 28.21 -5.65
CA ILE A 150 -3.02 27.27 -4.65
C ILE A 150 -2.31 27.49 -3.31
#